data_AF-R7ZBE1-F1
#
_entry.id   AF-R7ZBE1-F1
#
_cell.length_a   1.000
_cell.length_b   1.000
_cell.length_c   1.000
_cell.angle_alpha   90.00
_cell.angle_beta   90.00
_cell.angle_gamma   90.00
#
_symmetry.space_group_name_H-M   'P 1'
#
loop_
_entity.id
_entity.type
_entity.pdbx_description
1 polymer ?
#
loop_
_entity_poly.entity_id
_entity_poly.type
_entity_poly.pdbx_seq_one_letter_code
_entity_poly.pdbx_strand_id
1 'polypeptide(L)'
;MELGALKQSIFNVFGWASVGLGLWTLIMINSWIIIGYDAPFTSNSSTIIILTFIFGILAAIPKSSRSLGKWGIFLGCYLVLFMIVIFLVGWSITPFP
;
A
#
# COMPACT_ATOMS: atom_id res chain seq x y z
N MET A 1 -13.75 -24.80 -19.38
CA MET A 1 -13.47 -23.38 -19.77
C MET A 1 -13.66 -22.38 -18.63
N GLU A 2 -14.36 -22.73 -17.54
CA GLU A 2 -14.73 -21.75 -16.49
C GLU A 2 -13.66 -21.56 -15.39
N LEU A 3 -12.87 -22.59 -15.08
CA LEU A 3 -11.86 -22.52 -14.01
C LEU A 3 -10.72 -21.53 -14.31
N GLY A 4 -10.35 -21.38 -15.59
CA GLY A 4 -9.34 -20.40 -16.03
C GLY A 4 -9.82 -18.96 -15.88
N ALA A 5 -11.08 -18.68 -16.21
CA ALA A 5 -11.69 -17.37 -16.04
C ALA A 5 -11.84 -17.00 -14.55
N LEU A 6 -12.24 -17.95 -13.71
CA LEU A 6 -12.34 -17.77 -12.26
C LEU A 6 -10.97 -17.44 -11.63
N LYS A 7 -9.94 -18.21 -11.98
CA LYS A 7 -8.55 -17.97 -11.53
C LYS A 7 -8.10 -16.56 -11.88
N GLN A 8 -8.33 -16.13 -13.12
CA GLN A 8 -7.94 -14.81 -13.59
C GLN A 8 -8.69 -13.67 -12.87
N SER A 9 -9.99 -13.87 -12.59
CA SER A 9 -10.78 -12.92 -11.82
C SER A 9 -10.22 -12.72 -10.41
N ILE A 10 -9.89 -13.81 -9.70
CA ILE A 10 -9.33 -13.76 -8.35
C ILE A 10 -8.02 -12.97 -8.30
N PHE A 11 -7.10 -13.20 -9.25
CA PHE A 11 -5.85 -12.45 -9.29
C PHE A 11 -6.03 -10.97 -9.63
N ASN A 12 -7.01 -10.64 -10.47
CA ASN A 12 -7.38 -9.24 -10.72
C ASN A 12 -7.95 -8.57 -9.47
N VAL A 13 -8.78 -9.28 -8.69
CA VAL A 13 -9.29 -8.78 -7.40
C VAL A 13 -8.12 -8.49 -6.44
N PHE A 14 -7.15 -9.40 -6.31
CA PHE A 14 -5.95 -9.13 -5.52
C PHE A 14 -5.15 -7.93 -6.03
N GLY A 15 -5.02 -7.78 -7.35
CA GLY A 15 -4.34 -6.63 -7.94
C GLY A 15 -5.02 -5.29 -7.60
N TRP A 16 -6.34 -5.23 -7.76
CA TRP A 16 -7.12 -4.05 -7.39
C TRP A 16 -7.15 -3.80 -5.88
N ALA A 17 -7.21 -4.85 -5.07
CA ALA A 17 -7.14 -4.73 -3.61
C ALA A 17 -5.80 -4.14 -3.18
N SER A 18 -4.68 -4.59 -3.78
CA SER A 18 -3.35 -4.03 -3.53
C SER A 18 -3.29 -2.53 -3.85
N VAL A 19 -3.70 -2.14 -5.07
CA VAL A 19 -3.69 -0.73 -5.48
C VAL A 19 -4.63 0.10 -4.61
N GLY A 20 -5.85 -0.39 -4.34
CA GLY A 20 -6.85 0.28 -3.53
C GLY A 20 -6.39 0.52 -2.09
N LEU A 21 -5.80 -0.49 -1.44
CA LEU A 21 -5.25 -0.35 -0.09
C LEU A 21 -4.10 0.65 -0.05
N GLY A 22 -3.21 0.62 -1.04
CA GLY A 22 -2.11 1.57 -1.12
C GLY A 22 -2.60 3.02 -1.27
N LEU A 23 -3.59 3.26 -2.16
CA LEU A 23 -4.16 4.59 -2.36
C LEU A 23 -4.92 5.06 -1.12
N TRP A 24 -5.71 4.18 -0.52
CA TRP A 24 -6.43 4.47 0.72
C TRP A 24 -5.47 4.87 1.85
N THR A 25 -4.39 4.11 2.03
CA THR A 25 -3.36 4.37 3.05
C THR A 25 -2.70 5.71 2.82
N LEU A 26 -2.39 6.04 1.56
CA LEU A 26 -1.84 7.34 1.18
C LEU A 26 -2.77 8.49 1.57
N ILE A 27 -4.06 8.39 1.25
CA ILE A 27 -5.07 9.39 1.60
C ILE A 27 -5.17 9.54 3.12
N MET A 28 -5.20 8.43 3.86
CA MET A 28 -5.33 8.44 5.32
C MET A 28 -4.13 9.07 6.01
N ILE A 29 -2.90 8.68 5.64
CA ILE A 29 -1.68 9.27 6.21
C ILE A 29 -1.65 10.78 5.95
N ASN A 30 -1.95 11.23 4.72
CA ASN A 30 -1.99 12.65 4.41
C ASN A 30 -3.06 13.39 5.22
N SER A 31 -4.25 12.79 5.38
CA SER A 31 -5.32 13.37 6.19
C SER A 31 -4.92 13.52 7.65
N TRP A 32 -4.27 12.52 8.24
CA TRP A 32 -3.79 12.59 9.63
C TRP A 32 -2.73 13.66 9.82
N ILE A 33 -1.79 13.80 8.88
CA ILE A 33 -0.77 14.86 8.93
C ILE A 33 -1.42 16.24 8.91
N ILE A 34 -2.40 16.46 8.02
CA ILE A 34 -3.10 17.75 7.90
C ILE A 34 -3.83 18.11 9.20
N ILE A 35 -4.42 17.13 9.88
CA ILE A 35 -5.18 17.32 11.12
C ILE A 35 -4.25 17.37 12.35
N GLY A 36 -2.94 17.13 12.19
CA GLY A 36 -1.96 17.11 13.28
C GLY A 36 -2.11 15.90 14.20
N TYR A 37 -2.62 14.77 13.68
CA TYR A 37 -2.80 13.55 14.45
C TYR A 37 -1.55 12.66 14.31
N ASP A 38 -0.94 12.25 15.43
CA ASP A 38 0.28 11.42 15.50
C ASP A 38 0.11 9.94 15.04
N ALA A 39 -0.96 9.61 14.33
CA ALA A 39 -1.22 8.24 13.88
C ALA A 39 -0.50 7.69 12.64
N PRO A 40 0.34 8.42 11.87
CA PRO A 40 0.98 7.84 10.68
C PRO A 40 1.70 6.53 10.98
N PHE A 41 2.34 6.42 12.16
CA PHE A 41 3.18 5.30 12.56
C PHE A 41 2.48 4.23 13.42
N THR A 42 1.15 4.15 13.39
CA THR A 42 0.43 3.09 14.13
C THR A 42 0.68 1.70 13.53
N SER A 43 0.52 0.66 14.35
CA SER A 43 0.57 -0.75 13.92
C SER A 43 -0.44 -1.09 12.81
N ASN A 44 -1.53 -0.32 12.72
CA ASN A 44 -2.54 -0.48 11.69
C ASN A 44 -2.00 -0.04 10.31
N SER A 45 -1.31 1.10 10.23
CA SER A 45 -0.70 1.59 8.99
C SER A 45 0.33 0.62 8.43
N SER A 46 1.21 0.10 9.28
CA SER A 46 2.24 -0.87 8.87
C SER A 46 1.62 -2.18 8.38
N THR A 47 0.56 -2.66 9.03
CA THR A 47 -0.19 -3.85 8.59
C THR A 47 -0.80 -3.66 7.20
N ILE A 48 -1.40 -2.50 6.91
CA ILE A 48 -2.01 -2.23 5.60
C ILE A 48 -0.95 -2.12 4.50
N ILE A 49 0.22 -1.52 4.80
CA ILE A 49 1.35 -1.48 3.86
C ILE A 49 1.84 -2.90 3.54
N ILE A 50 1.96 -3.78 4.55
CA ILE A 50 2.34 -5.18 4.34
C ILE A 50 1.30 -5.90 3.47
N LEU A 51 0.00 -5.72 3.73
CA LEU A 51 -1.07 -6.31 2.92
C LEU A 51 -1.03 -5.81 1.47
N THR A 52 -0.72 -4.53 1.26
CA THR A 52 -0.52 -3.95 -0.08
C THR A 52 0.56 -4.71 -0.83
N PHE A 53 1.69 -5.02 -0.20
CA PHE A 53 2.75 -5.83 -0.80
C PHE A 53 2.32 -7.27 -1.06
N ILE A 54 1.69 -7.94 -0.08
CA ILE A 54 1.27 -9.34 -0.24
C ILE A 54 0.33 -9.49 -1.44
N PHE A 55 -0.71 -8.65 -1.52
CA PHE A 55 -1.65 -8.69 -2.64
C PHE A 55 -1.00 -8.28 -3.96
N GLY A 56 -0.07 -7.32 -3.94
CA GLY A 56 0.67 -6.90 -5.13
C GLY A 56 1.55 -8.02 -5.68
N ILE A 57 2.28 -8.73 -4.81
CA ILE A 57 3.12 -9.89 -5.17
C ILE A 57 2.25 -11.02 -5.72
N LEU A 58 1.15 -11.37 -5.05
CA LEU A 58 0.23 -12.41 -5.52
C LEU A 58 -0.35 -12.08 -6.90
N ALA A 59 -0.73 -10.82 -7.13
CA ALA A 59 -1.24 -10.35 -8.41
C ALA A 59 -0.17 -10.20 -9.50
N ALA A 60 1.12 -10.17 -9.14
CA ALA A 60 2.23 -10.08 -10.10
C ALA A 60 2.62 -11.43 -10.73
N ILE A 61 2.19 -12.55 -10.15
CA ILE A 61 2.52 -13.90 -10.62
C ILE A 61 1.88 -14.21 -11.99
N PRO A 62 0.55 -14.03 -12.20
CA PRO A 62 -0.07 -14.34 -13.48
C PRO A 62 0.07 -13.19 -14.47
N LYS A 63 0.26 -13.50 -15.75
CA LYS A 63 0.41 -12.49 -16.82
C LYS A 63 -0.80 -11.53 -16.90
N SER A 64 -2.00 -12.01 -16.62
CA SER A 64 -3.26 -11.24 -16.74
C SER A 64 -3.36 -10.05 -15.78
N SER A 65 -2.90 -10.21 -14.54
CA SER A 65 -3.00 -9.20 -13.47
C SER A 65 -1.66 -8.52 -13.19
N ARG A 66 -0.60 -8.90 -13.91
CA ARG A 66 0.78 -8.51 -13.63
C ARG A 66 1.00 -7.00 -13.57
N SER A 67 0.30 -6.26 -14.44
CA SER A 67 0.34 -4.79 -14.42
C SER A 67 -0.15 -4.26 -13.07
N LEU A 68 -1.34 -4.68 -12.63
CA LEU A 68 -1.93 -4.28 -11.34
C LEU A 68 -1.05 -4.68 -10.16
N GLY A 69 -0.48 -5.89 -10.18
CA GLY A 69 0.46 -6.34 -9.16
C GLY A 69 1.71 -5.43 -9.07
N LYS A 70 2.28 -5.04 -10.22
CA LYS A 70 3.42 -4.10 -10.26
C LYS A 70 3.03 -2.71 -9.74
N TRP A 71 1.86 -2.21 -10.10
CA TRP A 71 1.34 -0.94 -9.57
C TRP A 71 1.20 -0.97 -8.05
N GLY A 72 0.62 -2.05 -7.52
CA GLY A 72 0.48 -2.26 -6.09
C GLY A 72 1.82 -2.32 -5.35
N ILE A 73 2.80 -3.05 -5.89
CA ILE A 73 4.16 -3.11 -5.33
C ILE A 73 4.84 -1.74 -5.37
N PHE A 74 4.76 -1.03 -6.50
CA PHE A 74 5.34 0.30 -6.64
C PHE A 74 4.73 1.28 -5.64
N LEU A 75 3.42 1.22 -5.46
CA LEU A 75 2.69 2.03 -4.50
C LEU A 75 3.07 1.68 -3.04
N GLY A 76 3.28 0.40 -2.74
CA GLY A 76 3.83 -0.04 -1.46
C GLY A 76 5.22 0.52 -1.20
N CYS A 77 6.13 0.46 -2.19
CA CYS A 77 7.47 1.05 -2.07
C CYS A 77 7.41 2.56 -1.87
N TYR A 78 6.53 3.23 -2.61
CA TYR A 78 6.29 4.66 -2.45
C TYR A 78 5.83 4.99 -1.03
N LEU A 79 4.87 4.23 -0.47
CA LEU A 79 4.39 4.42 0.90
C LEU A 79 5.50 4.26 1.94
N VAL A 80 6.37 3.26 1.79
CA VAL A 80 7.51 3.08 2.69
C VAL A 80 8.45 4.29 2.63
N LEU A 81 8.80 4.73 1.42
CA LEU A 81 9.65 5.91 1.24
C LEU A 81 8.99 7.16 1.82
N PHE A 82 7.71 7.36 1.58
CA PHE A 82 6.92 8.47 2.09
C PHE A 82 6.93 8.49 3.63
N MET A 83 6.73 7.34 4.27
CA MET A 83 6.79 7.20 5.72
C MET A 83 8.17 7.53 6.29
N ILE A 84 9.25 7.10 5.63
CA ILE A 84 10.62 7.46 6.02
C ILE A 84 10.83 8.97 5.94
N VAL A 85 10.41 9.61 4.84
CA VAL A 85 10.54 11.07 4.65
C VAL A 85 9.78 11.82 5.73
N ILE A 86 8.51 11.48 5.98
CA ILE A 86 7.72 12.13 7.02
C ILE A 86 8.33 11.91 8.41
N PHE A 87 8.85 10.72 8.69
CA PHE A 87 9.53 10.46 9.95
C PHE A 87 10.73 11.39 10.13
N LEU A 88 11.60 11.52 9.11
CA LEU A 88 12.77 12.41 9.16
C LEU A 88 12.38 13.89 9.29
N VAL A 89 11.31 14.32 8.62
CA VAL A 89 10.79 15.69 8.73
C VAL A 89 10.19 15.94 10.11
N GLY A 90 9.38 15.02 10.63
CA GLY A 90 8.85 15.12 11.99
C GLY A 90 9.97 15.16 13.02
N TRP A 91 10.97 14.28 12.88
CA TRP A 91 12.13 14.24 13.75
C TRP A 91 13.03 15.48 13.64
N SER A 92 13.11 16.16 12.49
CA SER A 92 13.91 17.38 12.39
C SER A 92 13.25 18.59 13.07
N ILE A 93 11.92 18.60 13.16
CA ILE A 93 11.14 19.67 13.83
C ILE A 93 11.07 19.39 15.33
N THR A 94 10.72 18.16 15.70
CA THR A 94 10.66 17.68 17.09
C THR A 94 11.59 16.46 17.21
N PRO A 95 12.91 16.69 17.38
CA PRO A 95 13.85 15.60 17.59
C PRO A 95 13.48 14.88 18.88
N PHE A 96 13.23 13.57 18.75
CA PHE A 96 12.64 12.69 19.76
C PHE A 96 11.13 12.89 19.97
N PRO A 97 10.26 12.07 19.34
CA PRO A 97 8.94 11.78 19.93
C PRO A 97 9.09 10.99 21.23
#